data_AF-A0A4U8V0K7-F1
#
_entry.id   AF-A0A4U8V0K7-F1
#
_cell.length_a   1.000
_cell.length_b   1.000
_cell.length_c   1.000
_cell.angle_alpha   90.00
_cell.angle_beta   90.00
_cell.angle_gamma   90.00
#
_symmetry.space_group_name_H-M   'P 1'
#
loop_
_entity.id
_entity.type
_entity.pdbx_description
1 polymer ?
#
loop_
_entity_poly.entity_id
_entity_poly.type
_entity_poly.pdbx_seq_one_letter_code
_entity_poly.pdbx_strand_id
1 'polypeptide(L)'
;MWAPHISFLQIMPLKPEPHRFYASGAKVQEMSVSQLTQLGKELSLEVGDRCVILLGVLHDKQTFEKGVNEPQDIIDYCLQMFATLAEITLCLQKNEKVTKPWSLEKMAAMLAAPEIKRPDVVEKEAQFERNRVKLIQAMTDLKMADWFAAVADPTSAPKPEDP
;
A
#
# COMPACT_ATOMS: atom_id res chain seq x y z
N MET A 1 -34.00 3.20 18.80
CA MET A 1 -33.44 4.56 18.63
C MET A 1 -32.25 4.69 19.56
N TRP A 2 -31.04 4.54 19.05
CA TRP A 2 -29.81 4.89 19.76
C TRP A 2 -29.04 5.81 18.84
N ALA A 3 -29.12 7.09 19.13
CA ALA A 3 -28.19 8.08 18.62
C ALA A 3 -27.69 8.84 19.84
N PRO A 4 -26.39 8.78 20.13
CA PRO A 4 -25.72 9.91 20.69
C PRO A 4 -24.93 10.51 19.52
N HIS A 5 -25.39 11.68 19.05
CA HIS A 5 -24.53 12.61 18.33
C HIS A 5 -23.45 13.06 19.32
N ILE A 6 -22.43 12.24 19.47
CA ILE A 6 -21.24 12.59 20.21
C ILE A 6 -20.39 13.43 19.27
N SER A 7 -20.67 14.73 19.27
CA SER A 7 -19.76 15.72 18.67
C SER A 7 -18.62 15.98 19.67
N PHE A 8 -17.77 14.98 19.94
CA PHE A 8 -16.51 15.16 20.70
C PHE A 8 -15.44 15.77 19.80
N LEU A 9 -15.71 16.91 19.18
CA LEU A 9 -14.64 17.78 18.65
C LEU A 9 -14.00 18.62 19.78
N GLN A 10 -14.19 18.20 21.04
CA GLN A 10 -13.44 18.73 22.15
C GLN A 10 -12.10 17.97 22.17
N ILE A 11 -11.13 18.56 21.49
CA ILE A 11 -9.70 18.25 21.42
C ILE A 11 -9.27 17.35 22.59
N MET A 12 -9.36 16.03 22.40
CA MET A 12 -8.81 15.08 23.36
C MET A 12 -7.29 15.21 23.25
N PRO A 13 -6.55 15.41 24.35
CA PRO A 13 -5.10 15.57 24.32
C PRO A 13 -4.43 14.20 24.08
N LEU A 14 -4.60 13.67 22.86
CA LEU A 14 -4.09 12.37 22.45
C LEU A 14 -2.79 12.55 21.66
N LYS A 15 -1.80 11.71 21.96
CA LYS A 15 -0.56 11.59 21.18
C LYS A 15 -0.37 10.12 20.76
N PRO A 16 -0.31 9.80 19.46
CA PRO A 16 -0.46 10.71 18.31
C PRO A 16 -1.86 11.35 18.22
N GLU A 17 -2.01 12.39 17.42
CA GLU A 17 -3.31 13.08 17.24
C GLU A 17 -4.39 12.12 16.68
N PRO A 18 -5.68 12.40 16.91
CA PRO A 18 -6.77 11.63 16.32
C PRO A 18 -6.71 11.57 14.78
N HIS A 19 -7.30 10.51 14.22
CA HIS A 19 -7.36 10.29 12.78
C HIS A 19 -7.99 11.49 12.06
N ARG A 20 -7.37 11.91 10.95
CA ARG A 20 -7.80 13.05 10.13
C ARG A 20 -9.28 13.01 9.68
N PHE A 21 -9.87 11.82 9.63
CA PHE A 21 -11.28 11.63 9.32
C PHE A 21 -12.19 12.41 10.29
N TYR A 22 -11.85 12.44 11.57
CA TYR A 22 -12.65 13.15 12.56
C TYR A 22 -12.49 14.67 12.44
N ALA A 23 -11.36 15.15 11.91
CA ALA A 23 -11.13 16.56 11.63
C ALA A 23 -11.83 17.05 10.35
N SER A 24 -12.11 16.18 9.38
CA SER A 24 -12.69 16.58 8.09
C SER A 24 -14.20 16.79 8.14
N GLY A 25 -14.88 16.32 9.19
CA GLY A 25 -16.35 16.36 9.27
C GLY A 25 -17.07 15.49 8.24
N ALA A 26 -16.33 14.62 7.53
CA ALA A 26 -16.88 13.75 6.51
C ALA A 26 -17.80 12.69 7.14
N LYS A 27 -18.92 12.40 6.47
CA LYS A 27 -19.86 11.35 6.90
C LYS A 27 -19.55 10.04 6.18
N VAL A 28 -19.52 8.95 6.95
CA VAL A 28 -19.31 7.58 6.43
C VAL A 28 -20.28 7.27 5.29
N GLN A 29 -21.53 7.71 5.41
CA GLN A 29 -22.62 7.43 4.45
C GLN A 29 -22.40 8.06 3.07
N GLU A 30 -21.58 9.10 2.96
CA GLU A 30 -21.32 9.82 1.72
C GLU A 30 -20.06 9.31 0.99
N MET A 31 -19.30 8.40 1.62
CA MET A 31 -18.04 7.90 1.11
C MET A 31 -18.23 6.75 0.10
N SER A 32 -17.37 6.69 -0.91
CA SER A 32 -17.33 5.56 -1.84
C SER A 32 -16.85 4.27 -1.15
N VAL A 33 -17.18 3.11 -1.73
CA VAL A 33 -16.75 1.80 -1.20
C VAL A 33 -15.23 1.73 -1.00
N SER A 34 -14.45 2.24 -1.94
CA SER A 34 -12.99 2.27 -1.83
C SER A 34 -12.53 3.09 -0.63
N GLN A 35 -13.12 4.28 -0.44
CA GLN A 35 -12.79 5.14 0.69
C GLN A 35 -13.23 4.52 2.02
N LEU A 36 -14.39 3.87 2.07
CA LEU A 36 -14.88 3.12 3.24
C LEU A 36 -13.93 1.99 3.62
N THR A 37 -13.48 1.19 2.66
CA THR A 37 -12.53 0.09 2.91
C THR A 37 -11.17 0.60 3.37
N GLN A 38 -10.69 1.71 2.80
CA GLN A 38 -9.43 2.32 3.22
C GLN A 38 -9.54 2.88 4.64
N LEU A 39 -10.59 3.64 4.93
CA LEU A 39 -10.85 4.19 6.26
C LEU A 39 -10.98 3.06 7.30
N GLY A 40 -11.71 1.99 6.98
CA GLY A 40 -11.86 0.84 7.86
C GLY A 40 -10.52 0.18 8.21
N LYS A 41 -9.60 0.07 7.23
CA LYS A 41 -8.25 -0.43 7.45
C LYS A 41 -7.43 0.53 8.33
N GLU A 42 -7.43 1.82 8.02
CA GLU A 42 -6.69 2.86 8.76
C GLU A 42 -7.12 2.87 10.24
N LEU A 43 -8.44 2.94 10.50
CA LEU A 43 -8.98 2.95 11.86
C LEU A 43 -8.72 1.65 12.62
N SER A 44 -8.78 0.49 11.95
CA SER A 44 -8.53 -0.80 12.62
C SER A 44 -7.07 -0.95 13.08
N LEU A 45 -6.12 -0.43 12.30
CA LEU A 45 -4.71 -0.38 12.69
C LEU A 45 -4.52 0.60 13.86
N GLU A 46 -5.11 1.78 13.77
CA GLU A 46 -4.99 2.80 14.81
C GLU A 46 -5.59 2.33 16.15
N VAL A 47 -6.74 1.63 16.15
CA VAL A 47 -7.28 0.99 17.36
C VAL A 47 -6.25 0.07 18.01
N GLY A 48 -5.54 -0.73 17.22
CA GLY A 48 -4.46 -1.58 17.71
C GLY A 48 -3.34 -0.78 18.39
N ASP A 49 -2.88 0.28 17.74
CA ASP A 49 -1.84 1.17 18.28
C ASP A 49 -2.30 1.87 19.57
N ARG A 50 -3.55 2.35 19.63
CA ARG A 50 -4.12 2.95 20.84
C ARG A 50 -4.22 1.97 22.00
N CYS A 51 -4.57 0.71 21.74
CA CYS A 51 -4.56 -0.33 22.76
C CYS A 51 -3.15 -0.58 23.32
N VAL A 52 -2.12 -0.56 22.47
CA VAL A 52 -0.72 -0.67 22.92
C VAL A 52 -0.31 0.52 23.77
N ILE A 53 -0.71 1.74 23.39
CA ILE A 53 -0.47 2.96 24.19
C ILE A 53 -1.18 2.85 25.54
N LEU A 54 -2.46 2.47 25.57
CA LEU A 54 -3.23 2.29 26.79
C LEU A 54 -2.57 1.28 27.73
N LEU A 55 -2.11 0.13 27.22
CA LEU A 55 -1.35 -0.84 28.01
C LEU A 55 -0.04 -0.24 28.56
N GLY A 56 0.63 0.60 27.77
CA GLY A 56 1.81 1.34 28.20
C GLY A 56 1.53 2.30 29.36
N VAL A 57 0.42 3.03 29.30
CA VAL A 57 -0.05 3.95 30.36
C VAL A 57 -0.38 3.16 31.62
N LEU A 58 -1.18 2.09 31.49
CA LEU A 58 -1.65 1.30 32.63
C LEU A 58 -0.52 0.52 33.33
N HIS A 59 0.55 0.18 32.61
CA HIS A 59 1.70 -0.53 33.17
C HIS A 59 2.81 0.43 33.65
N ASP A 60 2.59 1.76 33.63
CA ASP A 60 3.58 2.76 34.07
C ASP A 60 4.93 2.65 33.33
N LYS A 61 4.95 2.02 32.15
CA LYS A 61 6.18 1.77 31.37
C LYS A 61 6.63 2.98 30.56
N GLN A 62 5.78 3.98 30.42
CA GLN A 62 6.02 5.17 29.63
C GLN A 62 5.77 6.41 30.49
N THR A 63 6.76 7.30 30.54
CA THR A 63 6.65 8.62 31.17
C THR A 63 5.83 9.49 30.23
N PHE A 64 4.50 9.39 30.31
CA PHE A 64 3.62 10.29 29.59
C PHE A 64 3.61 11.66 30.26
N GLU A 65 3.49 12.71 29.44
CA GLU A 65 3.19 14.05 29.94
C GLU A 65 1.85 14.00 30.65
N LYS A 66 1.79 14.50 31.89
CA LYS A 66 0.56 14.53 32.68
C LYS A 66 -0.53 15.30 31.93
N GLY A 67 -1.73 14.72 31.80
CA GLY A 67 -2.84 15.31 31.04
C GLY A 67 -2.79 15.04 29.53
N VAL A 68 -1.90 14.17 29.05
CA VAL A 68 -1.86 13.68 27.67
C VAL A 68 -2.01 12.16 27.70
N ASN A 69 -2.83 11.61 26.80
CA ASN A 69 -3.10 10.16 26.75
C ASN A 69 -3.64 9.61 28.08
N GLU A 70 -4.51 10.36 28.75
CA GLU A 70 -5.20 9.84 29.93
C GLU A 70 -5.96 8.56 29.54
N PRO A 71 -5.97 7.51 30.38
CA PRO A 71 -6.56 6.22 30.03
C PRO A 71 -8.00 6.35 29.52
N GLN A 72 -8.78 7.23 30.13
CA GLN A 72 -10.17 7.46 29.75
C GLN A 72 -10.29 8.08 28.35
N ASP A 73 -9.45 9.06 28.01
CA ASP A 73 -9.46 9.71 26.70
C ASP A 73 -9.12 8.71 25.59
N ILE A 74 -8.17 7.79 25.85
CA ILE A 74 -7.82 6.73 24.89
C ILE A 74 -9.00 5.77 24.72
N ILE A 75 -9.65 5.38 25.81
CA ILE A 75 -10.81 4.47 25.77
C ILE A 75 -11.97 5.11 24.99
N ASP A 76 -12.29 6.36 25.28
CA ASP A 76 -13.38 7.09 24.63
C ASP A 76 -13.11 7.23 23.12
N TYR A 77 -11.87 7.50 22.75
CA TYR A 77 -11.47 7.54 21.34
C TYR A 77 -11.54 6.17 20.66
N CYS A 78 -11.12 5.10 21.32
CA CYS A 78 -11.30 3.74 20.82
C CYS A 78 -12.78 3.39 20.62
N LEU A 79 -13.66 3.77 21.56
CA LEU A 79 -15.10 3.58 21.43
C LEU A 79 -15.67 4.33 20.23
N GLN A 80 -15.24 5.57 19.99
CA GLN A 80 -15.62 6.33 18.80
C GLN A 80 -15.16 5.65 17.51
N MET A 81 -13.94 5.10 17.48
CA MET A 81 -13.44 4.32 16.34
C MET A 81 -14.26 3.05 16.11
N PHE A 82 -14.61 2.30 17.16
CA PHE A 82 -15.47 1.13 17.02
C PHE A 82 -16.87 1.46 16.50
N ALA A 83 -17.47 2.55 16.97
CA ALA A 83 -18.75 3.02 16.45
C ALA A 83 -18.67 3.35 14.95
N THR A 84 -17.60 4.04 14.54
CA THR A 84 -17.34 4.37 13.13
C THR A 84 -17.11 3.11 12.28
N LEU A 85 -16.34 2.14 12.78
CA LEU A 85 -16.11 0.85 12.10
C LEU A 85 -17.40 0.04 11.93
N ALA A 86 -18.28 0.07 12.93
CA ALA A 86 -19.60 -0.56 12.83
C ALA A 86 -20.46 0.12 11.75
N GLU A 87 -20.45 1.45 11.67
CA GLU A 87 -21.15 2.19 10.62
C GLU A 87 -20.60 1.86 9.22
N ILE A 88 -19.28 1.81 9.05
CA ILE A 88 -18.62 1.40 7.80
C ILE A 88 -19.10 0.00 7.39
N THR A 89 -19.13 -0.95 8.33
CA THR A 89 -19.57 -2.32 8.08
C THR A 89 -21.01 -2.36 7.59
N LEU A 90 -21.92 -1.61 8.23
CA LEU A 90 -23.31 -1.51 7.81
C LEU A 90 -23.46 -0.88 6.41
N CYS A 91 -22.67 0.15 6.10
CA CYS A 91 -22.65 0.77 4.77
C CYS A 91 -22.17 -0.21 3.68
N LEU A 92 -21.14 -1.00 3.97
CA LEU A 92 -20.63 -2.02 3.05
C LEU A 92 -21.62 -3.16 2.83
N GLN A 93 -22.27 -3.65 3.90
CA GLN A 93 -23.26 -4.72 3.82
C GLN A 93 -24.51 -4.33 3.01
N LYS A 94 -24.93 -3.06 3.10
CA LYS A 94 -26.03 -2.50 2.29
C LYS A 94 -25.69 -2.41 0.81
N ASN A 95 -24.40 -2.42 0.45
CA ASN A 95 -23.99 -2.30 -0.94
C ASN A 95 -24.01 -3.67 -1.64
N GLU A 96 -25.02 -3.89 -2.49
CA GLU A 96 -25.19 -5.16 -3.23
C GLU A 96 -23.96 -5.57 -4.05
N LYS A 97 -23.14 -4.60 -4.50
CA LYS A 97 -21.91 -4.88 -5.27
C LYS A 97 -20.80 -5.52 -4.43
N VAL A 98 -20.84 -5.35 -3.11
CA VAL A 98 -19.88 -5.93 -2.15
C VAL A 98 -20.43 -7.25 -1.60
N THR A 99 -21.74 -7.31 -1.33
CA THR A 99 -22.38 -8.46 -0.68
C THR A 99 -22.63 -9.64 -1.63
N LYS A 100 -22.80 -9.40 -2.94
CA LYS A 100 -22.85 -10.48 -3.93
C LYS A 100 -21.43 -10.84 -4.39
N PRO A 101 -20.89 -12.03 -4.04
CA PRO A 101 -19.67 -12.51 -4.68
C PRO A 101 -19.87 -12.52 -6.19
N TRP A 102 -18.87 -12.05 -6.93
CA TRP A 102 -18.91 -12.14 -8.39
C TRP A 102 -19.00 -13.61 -8.80
N SER A 103 -19.80 -13.90 -9.82
CA SER A 103 -19.72 -15.21 -10.46
C SER A 103 -18.32 -15.41 -11.02
N LEU A 104 -17.86 -16.67 -11.07
CA LEU A 104 -16.56 -17.03 -11.62
C LEU A 104 -16.36 -16.47 -13.05
N GLU A 105 -17.43 -16.51 -13.86
CA GLU A 105 -17.47 -15.97 -15.22
C GLU A 105 -17.25 -14.45 -15.25
N LYS A 106 -17.86 -13.71 -14.33
CA LYS A 106 -17.71 -12.25 -14.23
C LYS A 106 -16.31 -11.87 -13.74
N MET A 107 -15.74 -12.66 -12.83
CA MET A 107 -14.37 -12.48 -12.36
C MET A 107 -13.36 -12.73 -13.49
N ALA A 108 -13.54 -13.82 -14.25
CA ALA A 108 -12.72 -14.15 -15.40
C ALA A 108 -12.80 -13.07 -16.50
N ALA A 109 -13.98 -12.53 -16.76
CA ALA A 109 -14.16 -11.44 -17.73
C ALA A 109 -13.44 -10.13 -17.34
N MET A 110 -13.39 -9.80 -16.03
CA MET A 110 -12.68 -8.62 -15.54
C MET A 110 -11.15 -8.80 -15.58
N LEU A 111 -10.66 -10.00 -15.34
CA LEU A 111 -9.23 -10.34 -15.48
C LEU A 111 -8.78 -10.41 -16.94
N ALA A 112 -9.70 -10.73 -17.86
CA ALA A 112 -9.45 -10.75 -19.30
C ALA A 112 -9.52 -9.36 -19.96
N ALA A 113 -9.90 -8.31 -19.21
CA ALA A 113 -9.90 -6.95 -19.74
C ALA A 113 -8.45 -6.55 -20.09
N PRO A 114 -8.23 -5.87 -21.24
CA PRO A 114 -6.89 -5.44 -21.63
C PRO A 114 -6.30 -4.55 -20.54
N GLU A 115 -5.13 -4.94 -20.05
CA GLU A 115 -4.43 -4.22 -18.99
C GLU A 115 -4.15 -2.79 -19.47
N ILE A 116 -4.88 -1.82 -18.92
CA ILE A 116 -4.57 -0.39 -19.12
C ILE A 116 -3.31 -0.12 -18.30
N LYS A 117 -2.15 -0.40 -18.90
CA LYS A 117 -0.85 -0.15 -18.27
C LYS A 117 -0.73 1.34 -17.97
N ARG A 118 -0.29 1.67 -16.75
CA ARG A 118 -0.02 3.05 -16.38
C ARG A 118 1.07 3.64 -17.29
N PRO A 119 0.99 4.93 -17.65
CA PRO A 119 1.92 5.55 -18.60
C PRO A 119 3.39 5.47 -18.15
N ASP A 120 3.66 5.53 -16.84
CA ASP A 120 5.00 5.38 -16.26
C ASP A 120 5.60 3.98 -16.48
N VAL A 121 4.74 2.95 -16.52
CA VAL A 121 5.15 1.56 -16.79
C VAL A 121 5.50 1.38 -18.26
N VAL A 122 4.67 1.93 -19.16
CA VAL A 122 4.91 1.87 -20.61
C VAL A 122 6.22 2.57 -20.98
N GLU A 123 6.49 3.73 -20.38
CA GLU A 123 7.74 4.47 -20.61
C GLU A 123 8.97 3.68 -20.12
N LYS A 124 8.89 3.07 -18.93
CA LYS A 124 9.96 2.23 -18.38
C LYS A 124 10.21 0.98 -19.20
N GLU A 125 9.16 0.31 -19.67
CA GLU A 125 9.28 -0.86 -20.57
C GLU A 125 9.97 -0.47 -21.88
N ALA A 126 9.58 0.65 -22.49
CA ALA A 126 10.23 1.15 -23.70
C ALA A 126 11.71 1.51 -23.46
N GLN A 127 12.03 2.09 -22.30
CA GLN A 127 13.41 2.40 -21.94
C GLN A 127 14.24 1.13 -21.69
N PHE A 128 13.66 0.13 -21.04
CA PHE A 128 14.31 -1.16 -20.82
C PHE A 128 14.65 -1.83 -22.15
N GLU A 129 13.71 -1.83 -23.10
CA GLU A 129 13.93 -2.47 -24.40
C GLU A 129 15.02 -1.75 -25.22
N ARG A 130 15.04 -0.41 -25.20
CA ARG A 130 16.13 0.38 -25.80
C ARG A 130 17.49 0.03 -25.20
N ASN A 131 17.56 -0.12 -23.88
CA ASN A 131 18.79 -0.49 -23.19
C ASN A 131 19.21 -1.92 -23.52
N ARG A 132 18.26 -2.85 -23.59
CA ARG A 132 18.51 -4.26 -23.96
C ARG A 132 19.16 -4.37 -25.33
N VAL A 133 18.61 -3.67 -26.33
CA VAL A 133 19.17 -3.65 -27.70
C VAL A 133 20.59 -3.10 -27.72
N LYS A 134 20.85 -2.00 -27.02
CA LYS A 134 22.21 -1.42 -26.93
C LYS A 134 23.20 -2.39 -26.28
N LEU A 135 22.78 -3.09 -25.24
CA LEU A 135 23.63 -4.04 -24.52
C LEU A 135 24.01 -5.23 -25.43
N ILE A 136 23.05 -5.73 -26.22
CA ILE A 136 23.30 -6.81 -27.19
C ILE A 136 24.30 -6.35 -28.25
N GLN A 137 24.16 -5.13 -28.77
CA GLN A 137 25.10 -4.59 -29.75
C GLN A 137 26.51 -4.48 -29.16
N ALA A 138 26.65 -3.86 -27.99
CA ALA A 138 27.95 -3.73 -27.32
C ALA A 138 28.60 -5.09 -27.02
N MET A 139 27.82 -6.08 -26.59
CA MET A 139 28.30 -7.45 -26.39
C MET A 139 28.80 -8.09 -27.69
N THR A 140 28.12 -7.81 -28.81
CA THR A 140 28.52 -8.31 -30.13
C THR A 140 29.82 -7.67 -30.59
N ASP A 141 29.95 -6.35 -30.43
CA ASP A 141 31.15 -5.60 -30.80
C ASP A 141 32.37 -6.05 -29.97
N LEU A 142 32.18 -6.29 -28.66
CA LEU A 142 33.23 -6.81 -27.78
C LEU A 142 33.70 -8.21 -28.21
N LYS A 143 32.78 -9.11 -28.54
CA LYS A 143 33.14 -10.45 -29.05
C LYS A 143 33.92 -10.37 -30.36
N MET A 144 33.57 -9.43 -31.23
CA MET A 144 34.31 -9.21 -32.47
C MET A 144 35.72 -8.69 -32.19
N ALA A 145 35.87 -7.76 -31.24
CA ALA A 145 37.17 -7.25 -30.82
C ALA A 145 38.04 -8.36 -30.23
N ASP A 146 37.49 -9.23 -29.37
CA ASP A 146 38.19 -10.40 -28.83
C ASP A 146 38.63 -11.36 -29.94
N TRP A 147 37.76 -11.59 -30.93
CA TRP A 147 38.11 -12.40 -32.09
C TRP A 147 39.28 -11.78 -32.87
N PHE A 148 39.20 -10.49 -33.21
CA PHE A 148 40.30 -9.79 -33.90
C PHE A 148 41.60 -9.86 -33.10
N ALA A 149 41.56 -9.69 -31.79
CA ALA A 149 42.74 -9.83 -30.93
C ALA A 149 43.33 -11.25 -30.99
N ALA A 150 42.48 -12.28 -30.99
CA ALA A 150 42.91 -13.67 -31.07
C ALA A 150 43.50 -14.07 -32.42
N VAL A 151 43.08 -13.45 -33.54
CA VAL A 151 43.63 -13.75 -34.88
C VAL A 151 44.74 -12.78 -35.31
N ALA A 152 44.91 -11.64 -34.64
CA ALA A 152 45.93 -10.64 -34.98
C ALA A 152 47.35 -11.05 -34.57
N ASP A 153 47.50 -11.94 -33.58
CA ASP A 153 48.81 -12.46 -33.18
C ASP A 153 49.19 -13.67 -34.08
N PRO A 154 50.25 -13.56 -34.90
CA PRO A 154 50.70 -14.65 -35.79
C PRO A 154 51.15 -15.90 -35.03
N THR A 155 51.48 -15.78 -33.74
CA THR A 155 51.90 -16.91 -32.90
C THR A 155 50.74 -17.80 -32.45
N SER A 156 49.50 -17.31 -32.58
CA SER A 156 48.26 -18.06 -32.32
C SER A 156 47.80 -18.91 -33.51
N ALA A 157 48.45 -18.79 -34.66
CA ALA A 157 48.16 -19.63 -35.82
C ALA A 157 48.51 -21.10 -35.49
N PRO A 158 47.65 -22.07 -35.83
CA PRO A 158 47.99 -23.48 -35.67
C PRO A 158 49.28 -23.77 -36.45
N LYS A 159 50.27 -24.36 -35.79
CA LYS A 159 51.49 -24.80 -36.48
C LYS A 159 51.08 -25.85 -37.53
N PRO A 160 51.67 -25.81 -38.73
CA PRO A 160 51.44 -26.87 -39.70
C PRO A 160 51.80 -28.22 -39.08
N GLU A 161 50.95 -29.23 -39.25
CA GLU A 161 51.27 -30.60 -38.85
C GLU A 161 52.48 -31.07 -39.68
N ASP A 162 53.53 -31.53 -38.99
CA ASP A 162 54.71 -32.11 -39.64
C ASP A 162 54.29 -33.38 -40.42
N PRO A 163 54.82 -33.58 -41.64
CA PRO A 163 54.46 -34.70 -42.52
C PRO A 163 54.90 -36.08 -42.03
#